data_AF-A0A173R873-F1
#
_entry.id   AF-A0A173R873-F1
#
_cell.length_a   1.000
_cell.length_b   1.000
_cell.length_c   1.000
_cell.angle_alpha   90.00
_cell.angle_beta   90.00
_cell.angle_gamma   90.00
#
_symmetry.space_group_name_H-M   'P 1'
#
loop_
_entity.id
_entity.type
_entity.pdbx_description
1 polymer ?
#
loop_
_entity_poly.entity_id
_entity_poly.type
_entity_poly.pdbx_seq_one_letter_code
_entity_poly.pdbx_strand_id
1 'polypeptide(L)'
;MPAYTFKVMEQMKQIQNEIKQYVSRRQEFFEYNSVYHKYQLVKEKKSIFFVLGNHELSQFDTAQIAYAEYKKRLEPLGITVLCNECVNYFGFNIIGGVGFAQYNDQYNATTLIGPKNMMLEGRKYNTHSLEIQESQIFKNKYLEALDRAKLEKKRLLVLTHYPVEDWLGTEERDSSCVYFSGHTHRNYLSINSKEYIYADNQIGYKSVNFCLKRARLGFCKNPFMQYQDGYYEITIEKYCDFCMFSGEPIQGVTVLNKNLINAKLYMMKYCGYYGFFIISERNTKICVGGKVKNINKIKNLNDLYACFQNVLVMYIRILAPYRTLQEKIAREIKEISKMGVNTWGIEGKIHGCIIDVDYYHHIMVNPLDGKITFYYSQTWGQVQTFKNYFSLLEHINGGLPEKQKRLLLEKQKQELTTKDMLISVENINESPEVKHIQLRNSVYSYSYTIKQLQRLFDSNILREWNSQWENEAFIANGMIIDEFEKMFK
;
A
#
# COMPACT_ATOMS: atom_id res chain seq x y z
N MET A 1 32.81 -37.11 -3.76
CA MET A 1 32.27 -35.81 -4.22
C MET A 1 33.33 -34.73 -4.00
N PRO A 2 33.62 -33.85 -4.96
CA PRO A 2 34.57 -32.75 -4.75
C PRO A 2 34.09 -31.83 -3.63
N ALA A 3 35.00 -31.38 -2.75
CA ALA A 3 34.74 -30.50 -1.61
C ALA A 3 34.01 -29.18 -1.97
N TYR A 4 34.12 -28.76 -3.24
CA TYR A 4 33.39 -27.64 -3.82
C TYR A 4 31.86 -27.84 -3.83
N THR A 5 31.39 -29.06 -4.11
CA THR A 5 29.96 -29.41 -4.15
C THR A 5 29.29 -29.23 -2.77
N PHE A 6 30.01 -29.55 -1.70
CA PHE A 6 29.51 -29.42 -0.33
C PHE A 6 29.36 -27.95 0.09
N LYS A 7 30.32 -27.10 -0.31
CA LYS A 7 30.31 -25.67 -0.02
C LYS A 7 29.18 -24.92 -0.75
N VAL A 8 28.88 -25.32 -1.98
CA VAL A 8 27.73 -24.80 -2.76
C VAL A 8 26.40 -25.23 -2.14
N MET A 9 26.28 -26.50 -1.74
CA MET A 9 25.06 -27.00 -1.07
C MET A 9 24.82 -26.35 0.31
N GLU A 10 25.87 -26.05 1.08
CA GLU A 10 25.74 -25.31 2.33
C GLU A 10 25.32 -23.85 2.13
N GLN A 11 25.87 -23.15 1.13
CA GLN A 11 25.46 -21.78 0.81
C GLN A 11 24.01 -21.70 0.30
N MET A 12 23.59 -22.67 -0.52
CA MET A 12 22.19 -22.80 -0.92
C MET A 12 21.28 -23.11 0.27
N LYS A 13 21.70 -23.97 1.20
CA LYS A 13 20.96 -24.22 2.45
C LYS A 13 20.89 -22.99 3.35
N GLN A 14 21.96 -22.18 3.40
CA GLN A 14 22.00 -20.95 4.18
C GLN A 14 21.04 -19.90 3.62
N ILE A 15 21.06 -19.67 2.31
CA ILE A 15 20.10 -18.77 1.63
C ILE A 15 18.67 -19.31 1.74
N GLN A 16 18.47 -20.63 1.60
CA GLN A 16 17.18 -21.26 1.85
C GLN A 16 16.72 -21.08 3.29
N ASN A 17 17.63 -21.12 4.28
CA ASN A 17 17.32 -20.88 5.68
C ASN A 17 17.04 -19.41 5.97
N GLU A 18 17.75 -18.47 5.34
CA GLU A 18 17.49 -17.03 5.44
C GLU A 18 16.13 -16.68 4.82
N ILE A 19 15.82 -17.25 3.65
CA ILE A 19 14.50 -17.18 3.01
C ILE A 19 13.43 -17.81 3.91
N LYS A 20 13.66 -19.01 4.44
CA LYS A 20 12.71 -19.68 5.35
C LYS A 20 12.49 -18.90 6.63
N GLN A 21 13.54 -18.31 7.22
CA GLN A 21 13.41 -17.45 8.40
C GLN A 21 12.65 -16.16 8.06
N TYR A 22 12.90 -15.55 6.91
CA TYR A 22 12.16 -14.38 6.44
C TYR A 22 10.67 -14.71 6.20
N VAL A 23 10.38 -15.84 5.54
CA VAL A 23 9.02 -16.32 5.27
C VAL A 23 8.32 -16.77 6.54
N SER A 24 8.99 -17.44 7.47
CA SER A 24 8.47 -17.89 8.77
C SER A 24 8.11 -16.72 9.67
N ARG A 25 8.97 -15.69 9.77
CA ARG A 25 8.66 -14.43 10.48
C ARG A 25 7.42 -13.74 9.92
N ARG A 26 7.15 -13.91 8.63
CA ARG A 26 5.93 -13.40 7.98
C ARG A 26 4.72 -14.31 8.21
N GLN A 27 4.88 -15.63 8.15
CA GLN A 27 3.80 -16.62 8.34
C GLN A 27 3.24 -16.63 9.75
N GLU A 28 4.06 -16.45 10.80
CA GLU A 28 3.58 -16.32 12.19
C GLU A 28 2.59 -15.15 12.37
N PHE A 29 2.73 -14.09 11.56
CA PHE A 29 1.80 -12.96 11.56
C PHE A 29 0.42 -13.31 10.96
N PHE A 30 0.32 -14.39 10.17
CA PHE A 30 -0.90 -14.78 9.43
C PHE A 30 -1.72 -15.91 10.08
N GLU A 31 -1.18 -16.66 11.04
CA GLU A 31 -1.89 -17.79 11.66
C GLU A 31 -2.93 -17.40 12.72
N TYR A 32 -2.97 -16.14 13.19
CA TYR A 32 -3.82 -15.77 14.33
C TYR A 32 -5.35 -15.67 14.04
N ASN A 33 -5.82 -15.73 12.79
CA ASN A 33 -7.23 -15.49 12.48
C ASN A 33 -7.87 -16.54 11.55
N SER A 34 -8.01 -17.78 12.02
CA SER A 34 -8.83 -18.78 11.33
C SER A 34 -9.83 -19.49 12.24
N VAL A 35 -10.98 -18.83 12.48
CA VAL A 35 -12.21 -19.54 12.85
C VAL A 35 -13.10 -19.59 11.60
N TYR A 36 -13.34 -20.81 11.14
CA TYR A 36 -14.18 -21.11 9.99
C TYR A 36 -15.64 -20.79 10.30
N HIS A 37 -16.23 -19.80 9.61
CA HIS A 37 -17.67 -19.74 9.45
C HIS A 37 -18.02 -20.07 8.00
N LYS A 38 -18.70 -21.21 7.82
CA LYS A 38 -19.26 -21.67 6.55
C LYS A 38 -20.44 -20.76 6.24
N TYR A 39 -20.22 -19.67 5.51
CA TYR A 39 -21.30 -18.74 5.17
C TYR A 39 -22.28 -19.42 4.22
N GLN A 40 -23.52 -19.61 4.69
CA GLN A 40 -24.64 -20.04 3.86
C GLN A 40 -25.09 -18.86 2.99
N LEU A 41 -25.27 -19.11 1.69
CA LEU A 41 -25.81 -18.12 0.76
C LEU A 41 -27.30 -17.94 1.08
N VAL A 42 -27.66 -16.86 1.77
CA VAL A 42 -29.06 -16.59 2.16
C VAL A 42 -29.75 -15.80 1.05
N LYS A 43 -30.96 -16.24 0.70
CA LYS A 43 -31.78 -15.73 -0.42
C LYS A 43 -32.72 -14.55 -0.05
N GLU A 44 -32.61 -13.93 1.13
CA GLU A 44 -33.59 -12.93 1.61
C GLU A 44 -33.04 -11.52 1.91
N LYS A 45 -33.91 -10.53 1.65
CA LYS A 45 -33.82 -9.06 1.76
C LYS A 45 -32.42 -8.45 1.86
N LYS A 46 -31.97 -7.84 0.75
CA LYS A 46 -30.81 -6.93 0.73
C LYS A 46 -31.17 -5.66 1.53
N SER A 47 -30.62 -5.50 2.74
CA SER A 47 -30.67 -4.21 3.44
C SER A 47 -29.77 -3.19 2.75
N ILE A 48 -30.23 -1.94 2.71
CA ILE A 48 -29.43 -0.79 2.27
C ILE A 48 -29.03 -0.02 3.51
N PHE A 49 -27.72 0.16 3.72
CA PHE A 49 -27.19 1.04 4.75
C PHE A 49 -26.78 2.36 4.10
N PHE A 50 -27.19 3.48 4.69
CA PHE A 50 -26.95 4.81 4.17
C PHE A 50 -26.25 5.67 5.22
N VAL A 51 -25.22 6.40 4.79
CA VAL A 51 -24.48 7.38 5.59
C VAL A 51 -24.53 8.70 4.84
N LEU A 52 -24.77 9.80 5.55
CA LEU A 52 -24.83 11.12 4.95
C LEU A 52 -23.42 11.62 4.60
N GLY A 53 -23.31 12.34 3.48
CA GLY A 53 -22.12 13.10 3.13
C GLY A 53 -22.27 14.59 3.39
N ASN A 54 -21.19 15.32 3.20
CA ASN A 54 -21.13 16.75 3.45
C ASN A 54 -22.09 17.57 2.57
N HIS A 55 -22.41 17.09 1.36
CA HIS A 55 -23.42 17.69 0.49
C HIS A 55 -24.84 17.54 1.05
N GLU A 56 -25.23 16.35 1.53
CA GLU A 56 -26.55 16.13 2.12
C GLU A 56 -26.79 17.01 3.35
N LEU A 57 -25.71 17.29 4.10
CA LEU A 57 -25.74 18.11 5.31
C LEU A 57 -25.84 19.62 5.03
N SER A 58 -25.39 20.07 3.85
CA SER A 58 -25.23 21.50 3.52
C SER A 58 -26.51 22.34 3.54
N GLN A 59 -27.66 21.68 3.42
CA GLN A 59 -28.96 22.34 3.42
C GLN A 59 -29.48 22.63 4.84
N PHE A 60 -28.87 22.02 5.86
CA PHE A 60 -29.37 22.02 7.24
C PHE A 60 -28.50 22.85 8.17
N ASP A 61 -29.12 23.37 9.22
CA ASP A 61 -28.42 24.22 10.18
C ASP A 61 -27.44 23.42 11.05
N THR A 62 -27.77 22.17 11.39
CA THR A 62 -26.91 21.23 12.13
C THR A 62 -27.00 19.83 11.54
N ALA A 63 -26.00 18.99 11.84
CA ALA A 63 -25.99 17.59 11.43
C ALA A 63 -27.17 16.80 12.01
N GLN A 64 -27.58 17.08 13.25
CA GLN A 64 -28.69 16.39 13.92
C GLN A 64 -30.04 16.64 13.23
N ILE A 65 -30.27 17.85 12.72
CA ILE A 65 -31.49 18.16 11.95
C ILE A 65 -31.50 17.36 10.65
N ALA A 66 -30.36 17.30 9.94
CA ALA A 66 -30.23 16.49 8.74
C ALA A 66 -30.47 15.01 9.03
N TYR A 67 -29.86 14.46 10.09
CA TYR A 67 -30.04 13.06 10.50
C TYR A 67 -31.52 12.72 10.74
N ALA A 68 -32.24 13.55 11.49
CA ALA A 68 -33.66 13.34 11.76
C ALA A 68 -34.50 13.34 10.47
N GLU A 69 -34.25 14.28 9.57
CA GLU A 69 -34.99 14.41 8.31
C GLU A 69 -34.72 13.24 7.35
N TYR A 70 -33.45 12.82 7.21
CA TYR A 70 -33.10 11.67 6.36
C TYR A 70 -33.63 10.36 6.91
N LYS A 71 -33.59 10.14 8.23
CA LYS A 71 -34.22 8.97 8.86
C LYS A 71 -35.72 8.91 8.57
N LYS A 72 -36.43 10.02 8.82
CA LYS A 72 -37.87 10.15 8.56
C LYS A 72 -38.24 9.81 7.11
N ARG A 73 -37.38 10.17 6.14
CA ARG A 73 -37.63 9.92 4.71
C ARG A 73 -37.24 8.52 4.24
N LEU A 74 -36.09 8.00 4.69
CA LEU A 74 -35.47 6.80 4.12
C LEU A 74 -35.80 5.51 4.88
N GLU A 75 -35.97 5.57 6.21
CA GLU A 75 -36.29 4.37 7.00
C GLU A 75 -37.63 3.72 6.61
N PRO A 76 -38.70 4.47 6.28
CA PRO A 76 -39.94 3.88 5.75
C PRO A 76 -39.75 3.13 4.42
N LEU A 77 -38.69 3.41 3.67
CA LEU A 77 -38.33 2.73 2.43
C LEU A 77 -37.48 1.47 2.67
N GLY A 78 -37.21 1.11 3.93
CA GLY A 78 -36.36 -0.02 4.30
C GLY A 78 -34.86 0.27 4.19
N ILE A 79 -34.46 1.54 4.16
CA ILE A 79 -33.06 1.97 4.16
C ILE A 79 -32.66 2.32 5.60
N THR A 80 -31.65 1.63 6.14
CA THR A 80 -31.11 1.92 7.46
C THR A 80 -30.13 3.10 7.37
N VAL A 81 -30.52 4.25 7.91
CA VAL A 81 -29.67 5.44 7.95
C VAL A 81 -28.81 5.39 9.22
N LEU A 82 -27.49 5.31 9.05
CA LEU A 82 -26.53 5.22 10.16
C LEU A 82 -25.98 6.61 10.49
N CYS A 83 -26.37 7.14 11.65
CA CYS A 83 -25.99 8.47 12.14
C CYS A 83 -25.25 8.37 13.48
N ASN A 84 -24.01 7.89 13.46
CA ASN A 84 -23.20 7.57 14.65
C ASN A 84 -23.75 6.38 15.45
N GLU A 85 -24.25 5.37 14.73
CA GLU A 85 -24.98 4.23 15.29
C GLU A 85 -24.42 2.92 14.76
N CYS A 86 -24.51 1.87 15.58
CA CYS A 86 -24.08 0.52 15.25
C CYS A 86 -25.26 -0.46 15.26
N VAL A 87 -25.38 -1.26 14.21
CA VAL A 87 -26.42 -2.28 14.04
C VAL A 87 -25.79 -3.65 13.80
N ASN A 88 -26.49 -4.72 14.20
CA ASN A 88 -26.08 -6.07 13.83
C ASN A 88 -26.82 -6.53 12.57
N TYR A 89 -26.09 -7.03 11.58
CA TYR A 89 -26.68 -7.55 10.35
C TYR A 89 -25.85 -8.71 9.81
N PHE A 90 -26.49 -9.87 9.61
CA PHE A 90 -25.86 -11.10 9.08
C PHE A 90 -24.54 -11.49 9.76
N GLY A 91 -24.48 -11.37 11.10
CA GLY A 91 -23.28 -11.72 11.86
C GLY A 91 -22.16 -10.69 11.79
N PHE A 92 -22.39 -9.55 11.14
CA PHE A 92 -21.51 -8.37 11.20
C PHE A 92 -22.07 -7.33 12.16
N ASN A 93 -21.18 -6.62 12.84
CA ASN A 93 -21.51 -5.34 13.46
C ASN A 93 -21.22 -4.26 12.41
N ILE A 94 -22.14 -3.33 12.21
CA ILE A 94 -22.04 -2.29 11.18
C ILE A 94 -22.26 -0.95 11.86
N ILE A 95 -21.21 -0.13 11.92
CA ILE A 95 -21.29 1.24 12.40
C ILE A 95 -21.18 2.22 11.24
N GLY A 96 -21.98 3.28 11.27
CA GLY A 96 -21.90 4.33 10.27
C GLY A 96 -22.15 5.73 10.82
N GLY A 97 -21.54 6.71 10.17
CA GLY A 97 -21.62 8.12 10.51
C GLY A 97 -20.77 8.95 9.56
N VAL A 98 -20.89 10.27 9.59
CA VAL A 98 -20.21 11.15 8.61
C VAL A 98 -18.68 11.01 8.70
N GLY A 99 -18.15 10.90 9.92
CA GLY A 99 -16.71 10.82 10.18
C GLY A 99 -15.99 12.13 9.82
N PHE A 100 -16.42 13.26 10.36
CA PHE A 100 -15.90 14.59 10.00
C PHE A 100 -14.38 14.75 10.10
N ALA A 101 -13.83 15.70 9.33
CA ALA A 101 -12.41 15.79 9.01
C ALA A 101 -11.55 16.52 10.07
N GLN A 102 -11.52 15.99 11.29
CA GLN A 102 -10.76 16.60 12.40
C GLN A 102 -9.24 16.60 12.23
N TYR A 103 -8.71 15.68 11.42
CA TYR A 103 -7.27 15.55 11.15
C TYR A 103 -6.88 16.04 9.74
N ASN A 104 -7.80 16.66 8.99
CA ASN A 104 -7.54 17.14 7.64
C ASN A 104 -7.47 18.67 7.61
N ASP A 105 -6.26 19.23 7.49
CA ASP A 105 -6.06 20.68 7.43
C ASP A 105 -6.52 21.33 6.11
N GLN A 106 -6.72 20.54 5.05
CA GLN A 106 -6.98 21.06 3.69
C GLN A 106 -8.44 20.96 3.26
N TYR A 107 -9.12 19.87 3.61
CA TYR A 107 -10.44 19.50 3.11
C TYR A 107 -11.38 19.27 4.29
N ASN A 108 -11.77 20.35 4.95
CA ASN A 108 -12.56 20.35 6.18
C ASN A 108 -13.68 21.40 6.11
N ALA A 109 -14.44 21.57 7.18
CA ALA A 109 -15.60 22.46 7.19
C ALA A 109 -15.26 23.96 6.97
N THR A 110 -13.99 24.36 7.07
CA THR A 110 -13.55 25.72 6.72
C THR A 110 -13.33 25.91 5.23
N THR A 111 -13.01 24.85 4.49
CA THR A 111 -12.69 24.90 3.06
C THR A 111 -13.76 24.27 2.18
N LEU A 112 -14.64 23.45 2.78
CA LEU A 112 -15.70 22.70 2.11
C LEU A 112 -17.07 23.04 2.68
N ILE A 113 -18.11 22.56 2.00
CA ILE A 113 -19.48 22.67 2.48
C ILE A 113 -19.77 21.61 3.56
N GLY A 114 -20.69 21.93 4.46
CA GLY A 114 -21.19 21.08 5.53
C GLY A 114 -22.43 21.73 6.16
N PRO A 115 -22.91 21.27 7.34
CA PRO A 115 -23.98 21.96 8.05
C PRO A 115 -23.71 23.46 8.19
N LYS A 116 -24.74 24.32 8.08
CA LYS A 116 -24.54 25.78 8.02
C LYS A 116 -23.82 26.33 9.26
N ASN A 117 -24.04 25.74 10.44
CA ASN A 117 -23.34 26.15 11.67
C ASN A 117 -21.84 25.84 11.66
N MET A 118 -21.39 24.96 10.76
CA MET A 118 -19.99 24.59 10.52
C MET A 118 -19.42 25.22 9.25
N MET A 119 -20.08 26.16 8.59
CA MET A 119 -19.53 26.83 7.40
C MET A 119 -19.05 28.25 7.73
N LEU A 120 -18.00 28.72 7.03
CA LEU A 120 -17.50 30.10 7.17
C LEU A 120 -18.56 31.17 6.88
N GLU A 121 -19.41 30.95 5.88
CA GLU A 121 -20.55 31.83 5.55
C GLU A 121 -21.63 31.85 6.67
N GLY A 122 -21.60 30.88 7.59
CA GLY A 122 -22.47 30.79 8.77
C GLY A 122 -22.00 31.59 9.99
N ARG A 123 -20.86 32.30 9.90
CA ARG A 123 -20.31 33.26 10.90
C ARG A 123 -20.50 32.85 12.38
N LYS A 124 -19.73 31.87 12.84
CA LYS A 124 -19.20 31.88 14.22
C LYS A 124 -17.72 31.46 14.21
N TYR A 125 -16.89 32.26 14.89
CA TYR A 125 -15.59 31.82 15.39
C TYR A 125 -15.78 30.45 16.05
N ASN A 126 -15.09 29.39 15.59
CA ASN A 126 -15.17 27.96 16.00
C ASN A 126 -15.75 26.95 14.99
N THR A 127 -15.78 27.28 13.69
CA THR A 127 -16.20 26.38 12.59
C THR A 127 -15.53 24.99 12.62
N HIS A 128 -14.20 24.94 12.66
CA HIS A 128 -13.46 23.67 12.67
C HIS A 128 -13.57 22.94 14.02
N SER A 129 -13.73 23.66 15.13
CA SER A 129 -13.89 22.99 16.43
C SER A 129 -15.26 22.32 16.61
N LEU A 130 -16.32 22.82 15.97
CA LEU A 130 -17.60 22.10 15.88
C LEU A 130 -17.48 20.82 15.05
N GLU A 131 -16.76 20.88 13.92
CA GLU A 131 -16.46 19.71 13.11
C GLU A 131 -15.65 18.66 13.89
N ILE A 132 -14.62 19.10 14.64
CA ILE A 132 -13.83 18.24 15.54
C ILE A 132 -14.74 17.60 16.59
N GLN A 133 -15.66 18.35 17.21
CA GLN A 133 -16.60 17.82 18.20
C GLN A 133 -17.47 16.70 17.62
N GLU A 134 -18.07 16.90 16.44
CA GLU A 134 -18.86 15.86 15.78
C GLU A 134 -18.03 14.65 15.35
N SER A 135 -16.79 14.88 14.91
CA SER A 135 -15.84 13.79 14.61
C SER A 135 -15.56 12.95 15.85
N GLN A 136 -15.36 13.58 17.01
CA GLN A 136 -15.13 12.89 18.28
C GLN A 136 -16.35 12.11 18.77
N ILE A 137 -17.57 12.61 18.54
CA ILE A 137 -18.80 11.84 18.82
C ILE A 137 -18.79 10.51 18.05
N PHE A 138 -18.49 10.57 16.76
CA PHE A 138 -18.41 9.35 15.94
C PHE A 138 -17.25 8.45 16.39
N LYS A 139 -16.05 9.00 16.63
CA LYS A 139 -14.88 8.25 17.09
C LYS A 139 -15.18 7.46 18.37
N ASN A 140 -15.85 8.07 19.34
CA ASN A 140 -16.25 7.40 20.58
C ASN A 140 -17.23 6.24 20.31
N LYS A 141 -18.22 6.45 19.44
CA LYS A 141 -19.18 5.39 19.05
C LYS A 141 -18.49 4.26 18.29
N TYR A 142 -17.50 4.58 17.46
CA TYR A 142 -16.64 3.61 16.80
C TYR A 142 -15.87 2.75 17.81
N LEU A 143 -15.23 3.37 18.81
CA LEU A 143 -14.50 2.65 19.85
C LEU A 143 -15.42 1.70 20.65
N GLU A 144 -16.61 2.17 21.05
CA GLU A 144 -17.63 1.32 21.69
C GLU A 144 -18.03 0.12 20.81
N ALA A 145 -18.22 0.34 19.50
CA ALA A 145 -18.57 -0.71 18.55
C ALA A 145 -17.41 -1.68 18.30
N LEU A 146 -16.18 -1.19 18.29
CA LEU A 146 -14.96 -1.98 18.14
C LEU A 146 -14.76 -2.93 19.31
N ASP A 147 -14.87 -2.41 20.54
CA ASP A 147 -14.74 -3.21 21.76
C ASP A 147 -15.81 -4.32 21.80
N ARG A 148 -17.05 -3.99 21.44
CA ARG A 148 -18.13 -4.97 21.30
C ARG A 148 -17.82 -6.03 20.24
N ALA A 149 -17.36 -5.61 19.05
CA ALA A 149 -17.03 -6.54 17.97
C ALA A 149 -15.91 -7.51 18.37
N LYS A 150 -14.87 -7.02 19.06
CA LYS A 150 -13.80 -7.84 19.62
C LYS A 150 -14.32 -8.86 20.63
N LEU A 151 -15.16 -8.42 21.58
CA LEU A 151 -15.77 -9.31 22.58
C LEU A 151 -16.61 -10.42 21.92
N GLU A 152 -17.39 -10.06 20.89
CA GLU A 152 -18.23 -10.99 20.13
C GLU A 152 -17.45 -11.83 19.11
N LYS A 153 -16.14 -11.58 18.94
CA LYS A 153 -15.28 -12.18 17.91
C LYS A 153 -15.86 -12.00 16.50
N LYS A 154 -16.48 -10.85 16.25
CA LYS A 154 -17.05 -10.45 14.96
C LYS A 154 -16.19 -9.39 14.29
N ARG A 155 -16.32 -9.30 12.97
CA ARG A 155 -15.74 -8.22 12.16
C ARG A 155 -16.65 -6.98 12.24
N LEU A 156 -16.05 -5.81 12.43
CA LEU A 156 -16.76 -4.53 12.41
C LEU A 156 -16.70 -3.90 11.01
N LEU A 157 -17.84 -3.60 10.42
CA LEU A 157 -17.91 -2.79 9.20
C LEU A 157 -18.09 -1.33 9.60
N VAL A 158 -17.23 -0.45 9.11
CA VAL A 158 -17.20 0.98 9.46
C VAL A 158 -17.48 1.78 8.19
N LEU A 159 -18.60 2.49 8.15
CA LEU A 159 -19.06 3.23 6.98
C LEU A 159 -18.96 4.73 7.28
N THR A 160 -18.07 5.43 6.60
CA THR A 160 -17.92 6.88 6.74
C THR A 160 -18.00 7.59 5.39
N HIS A 161 -18.36 8.87 5.41
CA HIS A 161 -18.26 9.68 4.19
C HIS A 161 -16.81 10.08 3.94
N TYR A 162 -16.17 10.68 4.93
CA TYR A 162 -14.76 11.07 4.84
C TYR A 162 -13.83 9.86 4.95
N PRO A 163 -12.59 9.97 4.41
CA PRO A 163 -11.51 9.02 4.63
C PRO A 163 -11.27 8.69 6.10
N VAL A 164 -10.78 7.48 6.36
CA VAL A 164 -10.57 6.99 7.73
C VAL A 164 -9.52 7.81 8.47
N GLU A 165 -8.46 8.20 7.76
CA GLU A 165 -7.40 9.07 8.24
C GLU A 165 -7.91 10.42 8.74
N ASP A 166 -8.97 10.96 8.13
CA ASP A 166 -9.46 12.31 8.42
C ASP A 166 -10.17 12.40 9.79
N TRP A 167 -10.74 11.29 10.29
CA TRP A 167 -11.45 11.26 11.57
C TRP A 167 -10.84 10.35 12.63
N LEU A 168 -10.11 9.29 12.23
CA LEU A 168 -9.51 8.33 13.14
C LEU A 168 -7.99 8.51 13.27
N GLY A 169 -7.32 8.95 12.20
CA GLY A 169 -5.87 8.89 12.07
C GLY A 169 -5.37 7.51 11.59
N THR A 170 -4.21 7.47 10.94
CA THR A 170 -3.68 6.24 10.29
C THR A 170 -3.29 5.16 11.29
N GLU A 171 -2.69 5.54 12.43
CA GLU A 171 -2.15 4.60 13.43
C GLU A 171 -3.24 4.01 14.35
N GLU A 172 -4.45 4.57 14.35
CA GLU A 172 -5.56 4.12 15.20
C GLU A 172 -6.50 3.11 14.51
N ARG A 173 -6.17 2.71 13.28
CA ARG A 173 -6.93 1.71 12.51
C ARG A 173 -6.78 0.32 13.12
N ASP A 174 -7.85 -0.45 13.11
CA ASP A 174 -7.87 -1.81 13.64
C ASP A 174 -8.05 -2.85 12.53
N SER A 175 -7.20 -3.86 12.51
CA SER A 175 -7.21 -4.95 11.50
C SER A 175 -8.47 -5.83 11.55
N SER A 176 -9.23 -5.78 12.65
CA SER A 176 -10.54 -6.42 12.80
C SER A 176 -11.69 -5.61 12.18
N CYS A 177 -11.42 -4.42 11.63
CA CYS A 177 -12.40 -3.60 10.95
C CYS A 177 -12.32 -3.74 9.42
N VAL A 178 -13.44 -3.48 8.74
CA VAL A 178 -13.49 -3.19 7.30
C VAL A 178 -14.06 -1.80 7.14
N TYR A 179 -13.26 -0.88 6.61
CA TYR A 179 -13.63 0.50 6.41
C TYR A 179 -14.16 0.71 4.99
N PHE A 180 -15.23 1.48 4.89
CA PHE A 180 -15.82 1.99 3.66
C PHE A 180 -15.82 3.51 3.75
N SER A 181 -15.19 4.17 2.78
CA SER A 181 -15.12 5.64 2.76
C SER A 181 -15.25 6.21 1.35
N GLY A 182 -15.51 7.52 1.28
CA GLY A 182 -15.71 8.26 0.04
C GLY A 182 -15.02 9.63 0.07
N HIS A 183 -15.78 10.67 -0.28
CA HIS A 183 -15.42 12.09 -0.26
C HIS A 183 -14.36 12.56 -1.27
N THR A 184 -13.28 11.79 -1.49
CA THR A 184 -12.13 12.25 -2.27
C THR A 184 -12.33 12.21 -3.78
N HIS A 185 -13.39 11.54 -4.24
CA HIS A 185 -13.68 11.28 -5.65
C HIS A 185 -12.56 10.50 -6.36
N ARG A 186 -11.70 9.82 -5.58
CA ARG A 186 -10.52 9.08 -6.05
C ARG A 186 -10.56 7.66 -5.52
N ASN A 187 -10.66 6.70 -6.44
CA ASN A 187 -10.70 5.29 -6.05
C ASN A 187 -9.43 4.86 -5.32
N TYR A 188 -9.60 4.32 -4.12
CA TYR A 188 -8.55 3.78 -3.28
C TYR A 188 -8.98 2.43 -2.69
N LEU A 189 -8.09 1.43 -2.75
CA LEU A 189 -8.33 0.10 -2.19
C LEU A 189 -7.07 -0.33 -1.45
N SER A 190 -7.21 -0.66 -0.17
CA SER A 190 -6.14 -1.28 0.61
C SER A 190 -6.68 -2.51 1.33
N ILE A 191 -6.20 -3.69 0.95
CA ILE A 191 -6.55 -4.94 1.61
C ILE A 191 -5.24 -5.65 1.91
N ASN A 192 -4.88 -5.71 3.19
CA ASN A 192 -3.69 -6.39 3.66
C ASN A 192 -3.87 -6.84 5.12
N SER A 193 -2.82 -7.37 5.75
CA SER A 193 -2.91 -7.86 7.13
C SER A 193 -3.11 -6.77 8.19
N LYS A 194 -2.86 -5.49 7.84
CA LYS A 194 -2.96 -4.35 8.75
C LYS A 194 -4.27 -3.59 8.57
N GLU A 195 -4.77 -3.46 7.34
CA GLU A 195 -5.94 -2.65 7.04
C GLU A 195 -6.81 -3.21 5.91
N TYR A 196 -8.11 -2.89 5.97
CA TYR A 196 -9.13 -3.27 4.99
C TYR A 196 -9.98 -2.04 4.68
N ILE A 197 -9.64 -1.31 3.62
CA ILE A 197 -10.27 -0.06 3.22
C ILE A 197 -10.80 -0.19 1.79
N TYR A 198 -12.11 -0.04 1.65
CA TYR A 198 -12.84 0.04 0.39
C TYR A 198 -13.29 1.48 0.14
N ALA A 199 -12.56 2.19 -0.71
CA ALA A 199 -12.91 3.52 -1.21
C ALA A 199 -12.82 3.55 -2.74
N ASP A 200 -13.12 2.42 -3.40
CA ASP A 200 -12.82 2.13 -4.80
C ASP A 200 -14.08 2.03 -5.70
N ASN A 201 -15.17 2.66 -5.25
CA ASN A 201 -16.41 2.85 -5.99
C ASN A 201 -16.93 4.29 -5.90
N GLN A 202 -16.03 5.27 -5.84
CA GLN A 202 -16.38 6.69 -5.77
C GLN A 202 -16.71 7.25 -7.16
N ILE A 203 -17.75 8.10 -7.23
CA ILE A 203 -18.14 8.79 -8.46
C ILE A 203 -17.43 10.14 -8.48
N GLY A 204 -16.44 10.29 -9.36
CA GLY A 204 -15.72 11.56 -9.52
C GLY A 204 -16.36 12.49 -10.57
N TYR A 205 -15.90 13.74 -10.59
CA TYR A 205 -16.48 14.84 -11.40
C TYR A 205 -16.59 14.58 -12.91
N LYS A 206 -15.80 13.64 -13.47
CA LYS A 206 -15.79 13.33 -14.91
C LYS A 206 -16.35 11.93 -15.24
N SER A 207 -16.85 11.19 -14.26
CA SER A 207 -17.36 9.82 -14.48
C SER A 207 -18.85 9.84 -14.82
N VAL A 208 -19.20 9.37 -16.03
CA VAL A 208 -20.60 9.26 -16.49
C VAL A 208 -21.20 7.86 -16.33
N ASN A 209 -20.36 6.85 -16.03
CA ASN A 209 -20.80 5.47 -15.81
C ASN A 209 -20.50 5.05 -14.37
N PHE A 210 -21.50 4.50 -13.68
CA PHE A 210 -21.34 3.92 -12.35
C PHE A 210 -21.91 2.50 -12.31
N CYS A 211 -21.36 1.67 -11.42
CA CYS A 211 -21.87 0.34 -11.16
C CYS A 211 -21.80 0.03 -9.67
N LEU A 212 -22.60 -0.92 -9.21
CA LEU A 212 -22.45 -1.46 -7.86
C LEU A 212 -21.23 -2.37 -7.82
N LYS A 213 -20.33 -2.13 -6.85
CA LYS A 213 -19.16 -2.97 -6.62
C LYS A 213 -19.44 -3.96 -5.49
N ARG A 214 -18.80 -5.13 -5.59
CA ARG A 214 -18.83 -6.14 -4.54
C ARG A 214 -17.58 -6.02 -3.67
N ALA A 215 -17.77 -5.80 -2.38
CA ALA A 215 -16.72 -5.93 -1.38
C ALA A 215 -16.62 -7.37 -0.88
N ARG A 216 -15.40 -7.85 -0.58
CA ARG A 216 -15.16 -9.13 0.08
C ARG A 216 -14.85 -8.87 1.56
N LEU A 217 -15.77 -9.27 2.43
CA LEU A 217 -15.71 -9.01 3.87
C LEU A 217 -14.97 -10.10 4.66
N GLY A 218 -14.67 -11.23 4.03
CA GLY A 218 -13.91 -12.33 4.64
C GLY A 218 -12.41 -12.09 4.60
N PHE A 219 -11.66 -12.88 5.37
CA PHE A 219 -10.20 -12.89 5.29
C PHE A 219 -9.74 -13.37 3.90
N CYS A 220 -8.92 -12.56 3.23
CA CYS A 220 -8.22 -13.01 2.04
C CYS A 220 -7.13 -13.97 2.50
N LYS A 221 -7.28 -15.27 2.20
CA LYS A 221 -6.22 -16.26 2.45
C LYS A 221 -5.37 -16.40 1.19
N ASN A 222 -4.09 -16.73 1.36
CA ASN A 222 -3.27 -17.15 0.23
C ASN A 222 -3.87 -18.43 -0.39
N PRO A 223 -4.39 -18.39 -1.64
CA PRO A 223 -5.03 -19.54 -2.27
C PRO A 223 -4.05 -20.70 -2.55
N PHE A 224 -2.74 -20.44 -2.44
CA PHE A 224 -1.66 -21.40 -2.72
C PHE A 224 -0.90 -21.83 -1.46
N MET A 225 -1.40 -21.50 -0.27
CA MET A 225 -0.71 -21.77 1.00
C MET A 225 -0.34 -23.26 1.16
N GLN A 226 -1.31 -24.14 0.88
CA GLN A 226 -1.19 -25.59 1.07
C GLN A 226 -0.46 -26.31 -0.08
N TYR A 227 -0.14 -25.61 -1.17
CA TYR A 227 0.56 -26.19 -2.30
C TYR A 227 2.02 -26.45 -1.91
N GLN A 228 2.59 -27.58 -2.32
CA GLN A 228 4.04 -27.79 -2.20
C GLN A 228 4.78 -26.95 -3.24
N ASP A 229 6.09 -26.79 -3.09
CA ASP A 229 6.92 -26.17 -4.13
C ASP A 229 6.80 -26.96 -5.44
N GLY A 230 6.70 -26.23 -6.55
CA GLY A 230 6.45 -26.80 -7.88
C GLY A 230 5.69 -25.84 -8.77
N TYR A 231 5.10 -26.35 -9.85
CA TYR A 231 4.27 -25.59 -10.77
C TYR A 231 2.89 -26.22 -10.92
N TYR A 232 1.86 -25.38 -11.03
CA TYR A 232 0.47 -25.83 -11.04
C TYR A 232 -0.33 -25.00 -12.05
N GLU A 233 -1.13 -25.67 -12.87
CA GLU A 233 -2.13 -24.99 -13.69
C GLU A 233 -3.19 -24.36 -12.78
N ILE A 234 -3.50 -23.08 -12.99
CA ILE A 234 -4.45 -22.31 -12.19
C ILE A 234 -5.43 -21.57 -13.10
N THR A 235 -6.53 -21.10 -12.51
CA THR A 235 -7.47 -20.23 -13.19
C THR A 235 -7.15 -18.75 -12.93
N ILE A 236 -7.73 -17.85 -13.73
CA ILE A 236 -7.62 -16.40 -13.52
C ILE A 236 -8.23 -15.99 -12.18
N GLU A 237 -9.30 -16.67 -11.74
CA GLU A 237 -9.93 -16.40 -10.45
C GLU A 237 -8.95 -16.65 -9.30
N LYS A 238 -8.23 -17.79 -9.32
CA LYS A 238 -7.17 -18.07 -8.32
C LYS A 238 -6.04 -17.05 -8.38
N TYR A 239 -5.66 -16.59 -9.56
CA TYR A 239 -4.67 -15.50 -9.70
C TYR A 239 -5.17 -14.18 -9.09
N CYS A 240 -6.43 -13.82 -9.32
CA CYS A 240 -7.04 -12.62 -8.75
C CYS A 240 -7.17 -12.71 -7.23
N ASP A 241 -7.57 -13.88 -6.72
CA ASP A 241 -7.64 -14.14 -5.28
C ASP A 241 -6.27 -14.00 -4.63
N PHE A 242 -5.21 -14.47 -5.28
CA PHE A 242 -3.84 -14.28 -4.80
C PHE A 242 -3.40 -12.81 -4.87
N CYS A 243 -3.65 -12.10 -5.98
CA CYS A 243 -3.31 -10.68 -6.07
C CYS A 243 -4.00 -9.86 -4.97
N MET A 244 -5.27 -10.17 -4.69
CA MET A 244 -6.02 -9.55 -3.61
C MET A 244 -5.43 -9.87 -2.23
N PHE A 245 -5.09 -11.14 -1.98
CA PHE A 245 -4.40 -11.56 -0.76
C PHE A 245 -3.07 -10.81 -0.56
N SER A 246 -2.29 -10.67 -1.64
CA SER A 246 -0.98 -10.02 -1.62
C SER A 246 -1.04 -8.48 -1.61
N GLY A 247 -2.24 -7.88 -1.62
CA GLY A 247 -2.41 -6.42 -1.70
C GLY A 247 -1.96 -5.82 -3.05
N GLU A 248 -1.85 -6.65 -4.09
CA GLU A 248 -1.40 -6.23 -5.41
C GLU A 248 -2.54 -5.64 -6.24
N PRO A 249 -2.44 -4.37 -6.68
CA PRO A 249 -3.47 -3.76 -7.50
C PRO A 249 -3.48 -4.40 -8.89
N ILE A 250 -4.66 -4.83 -9.34
CA ILE A 250 -4.92 -5.24 -10.72
C ILE A 250 -5.97 -4.33 -11.33
N GLN A 251 -5.63 -3.67 -12.44
CA GLN A 251 -6.54 -2.75 -13.15
C GLN A 251 -7.68 -3.49 -13.88
N GLY A 252 -7.56 -4.80 -14.06
CA GLY A 252 -8.52 -5.66 -14.73
C GLY A 252 -7.83 -6.90 -15.31
N VAL A 253 -8.65 -7.83 -15.82
CA VAL A 253 -8.17 -9.13 -16.35
C VAL A 253 -8.33 -9.25 -17.86
N THR A 254 -8.81 -8.22 -18.56
CA THR A 254 -9.09 -8.26 -20.00
C THR A 254 -7.88 -8.68 -20.83
N VAL A 255 -6.69 -8.17 -20.51
CA VAL A 255 -5.45 -8.54 -21.21
C VAL A 255 -5.07 -9.99 -20.90
N LEU A 256 -5.22 -10.44 -19.65
CA LEU A 256 -4.97 -11.83 -19.26
C LEU A 256 -5.90 -12.80 -20.00
N ASN A 257 -7.20 -12.52 -20.00
CA ASN A 257 -8.22 -13.31 -20.73
C ASN A 257 -7.85 -13.47 -22.20
N LYS A 258 -7.49 -12.38 -22.89
CA LYS A 258 -7.08 -12.43 -24.31
C LYS A 258 -5.85 -13.30 -24.54
N ASN A 259 -4.88 -13.26 -23.60
CA ASN A 259 -3.66 -14.06 -23.71
C ASN A 259 -3.88 -15.55 -23.34
N LEU A 260 -5.00 -15.89 -22.73
CA LEU A 260 -5.35 -17.26 -22.37
C LEU A 260 -6.13 -18.00 -23.45
N ILE A 261 -6.47 -17.33 -24.56
CA ILE A 261 -7.00 -17.99 -25.75
C ILE A 261 -5.90 -18.92 -26.29
N ASN A 262 -6.12 -20.23 -26.22
CA ASN A 262 -5.16 -21.29 -26.58
C ASN A 262 -3.86 -21.27 -25.75
N ALA A 263 -3.94 -20.85 -24.49
CA ALA A 263 -2.82 -20.89 -23.57
C ALA A 263 -3.30 -21.32 -22.18
N LYS A 264 -2.35 -21.70 -21.32
CA LYS A 264 -2.62 -22.10 -19.93
C LYS A 264 -1.91 -21.17 -18.97
N LEU A 265 -2.53 -20.89 -17.84
CA LEU A 265 -1.95 -20.10 -16.76
C LEU A 265 -1.36 -21.05 -15.71
N TYR A 266 -0.08 -20.87 -15.39
CA TYR A 266 0.62 -21.62 -14.37
C TYR A 266 1.08 -20.71 -13.25
N MET A 267 0.95 -21.19 -12.02
CA MET A 267 1.61 -20.64 -10.85
C MET A 267 2.82 -21.50 -10.53
N MET A 268 3.97 -20.85 -10.31
CA MET A 268 5.20 -21.47 -9.82
C MET A 268 5.43 -21.06 -8.37
N LYS A 269 5.63 -22.04 -7.50
CA LYS A 269 5.92 -21.86 -6.08
C LYS A 269 7.31 -22.38 -5.77
N TYR A 270 8.13 -21.56 -5.11
CA TYR A 270 9.43 -21.99 -4.58
C TYR A 270 9.74 -21.23 -3.30
N CYS A 271 9.92 -21.95 -2.18
CA CYS A 271 10.22 -21.38 -0.87
C CYS A 271 9.24 -20.25 -0.45
N GLY A 272 7.95 -20.37 -0.81
CA GLY A 272 6.94 -19.35 -0.49
C GLY A 272 6.96 -18.10 -1.39
N TYR A 273 7.73 -18.10 -2.48
CA TYR A 273 7.67 -17.13 -3.58
C TYR A 273 6.83 -17.64 -4.74
N TYR A 274 6.23 -16.70 -5.47
CA TYR A 274 5.28 -17.00 -6.54
C TYR A 274 5.66 -16.32 -7.85
N GLY A 275 5.63 -17.08 -8.94
CA GLY A 275 5.67 -16.57 -10.31
C GLY A 275 4.43 -17.03 -11.07
N PHE A 276 3.94 -16.22 -12.01
CA PHE A 276 2.74 -16.54 -12.78
C PHE A 276 3.01 -16.43 -14.27
N PHE A 277 2.76 -17.51 -15.01
CA PHE A 277 3.16 -17.64 -16.40
C PHE A 277 2.00 -18.07 -17.28
N ILE A 278 1.81 -17.38 -18.40
CA ILE A 278 0.93 -17.82 -19.48
C ILE A 278 1.78 -18.52 -20.52
N ILE A 279 1.41 -19.77 -20.82
CA ILE A 279 2.19 -20.65 -21.68
C ILE A 279 1.29 -21.14 -22.80
N SER A 280 1.72 -20.89 -24.04
CA SER A 280 1.14 -21.45 -25.25
C SER A 280 2.20 -22.20 -26.04
N GLU A 281 1.80 -22.86 -27.12
CA GLU A 281 2.75 -23.50 -28.04
C GLU A 281 3.76 -22.53 -28.65
N ARG A 282 3.39 -21.24 -28.75
CA ARG A 282 4.20 -20.22 -29.41
C ARG A 282 5.08 -19.46 -28.45
N ASN A 283 4.56 -19.06 -27.30
CA ASN A 283 5.21 -18.08 -26.43
C ASN A 283 5.04 -18.43 -24.95
N THR A 284 6.03 -18.01 -24.16
CA THR A 284 5.96 -17.98 -22.70
C THR A 284 5.89 -16.52 -22.25
N LYS A 285 4.99 -16.21 -21.33
CA LYS A 285 4.79 -14.85 -20.81
C LYS A 285 4.71 -14.85 -19.30
N ILE A 286 5.30 -13.86 -18.64
CA ILE A 286 5.14 -13.62 -17.21
C ILE A 286 3.99 -12.62 -16.97
N CYS A 287 3.19 -12.84 -15.94
CA CYS A 287 2.12 -11.93 -15.53
C CYS A 287 2.67 -10.81 -14.65
N VAL A 288 2.30 -9.58 -14.99
CA VAL A 288 2.72 -8.35 -14.29
C VAL A 288 1.49 -7.58 -13.80
N GLY A 289 0.72 -8.24 -12.94
CA GLY A 289 -0.62 -7.79 -12.54
C GLY A 289 -1.64 -8.09 -13.65
N GLY A 290 -2.47 -7.11 -13.99
CA GLY A 290 -3.45 -7.24 -15.09
C GLY A 290 -2.85 -7.26 -16.51
N LYS A 291 -1.52 -7.27 -16.65
CA LYS A 291 -0.76 -7.22 -17.92
C LYS A 291 0.21 -8.40 -18.01
N VAL A 292 0.84 -8.57 -19.17
CA VAL A 292 1.83 -9.64 -19.43
C VAL A 292 3.08 -9.09 -20.10
N LYS A 293 4.22 -9.77 -19.93
CA LYS A 293 5.46 -9.55 -20.69
C LYS A 293 5.92 -10.85 -21.33
N ASN A 294 6.40 -10.79 -22.57
CA ASN A 294 7.01 -11.95 -23.21
C ASN A 294 8.36 -12.25 -22.55
N ILE A 295 8.66 -13.53 -22.40
CA ILE A 295 9.98 -14.04 -22.00
C ILE A 295 10.47 -15.04 -23.05
N ASN A 296 11.70 -15.52 -22.90
CA ASN A 296 12.21 -16.54 -23.80
C ASN A 296 11.28 -17.76 -23.84
N LYS A 297 11.13 -18.33 -25.04
CA LYS A 297 10.34 -19.54 -25.22
C LYS A 297 11.08 -20.70 -24.55
N ILE A 298 10.53 -21.18 -23.45
CA ILE A 298 11.06 -22.34 -22.72
C ILE A 298 10.21 -23.56 -23.08
N LYS A 299 10.87 -24.64 -23.52
CA LYS A 299 10.26 -25.75 -24.26
C LYS A 299 9.33 -26.62 -23.42
N ASN A 300 9.60 -26.76 -22.12
CA ASN A 300 8.78 -27.56 -21.21
C ASN A 300 8.68 -26.89 -19.82
N LEU A 301 7.74 -27.37 -19.01
CA LEU A 301 7.45 -26.80 -17.68
C LEU A 301 8.56 -27.03 -16.65
N ASN A 302 9.28 -28.15 -16.72
CA ASN A 302 10.39 -28.44 -15.80
C ASN A 302 11.53 -27.44 -16.01
N ASP A 303 11.90 -27.19 -17.27
CA ASP A 303 12.92 -26.21 -17.63
C ASP A 303 12.51 -24.82 -17.17
N LEU A 304 11.24 -24.44 -17.39
CA LEU A 304 10.74 -23.12 -16.97
C LEU A 304 10.76 -22.98 -15.44
N TYR A 305 10.44 -24.05 -14.72
CA TYR A 305 10.49 -24.06 -13.26
C TYR A 305 11.93 -23.95 -12.74
N ALA A 306 12.89 -24.64 -13.37
CA ALA A 306 14.32 -24.50 -13.05
C ALA A 306 14.83 -23.08 -13.32
N CYS A 307 14.47 -22.49 -14.48
CA CYS A 307 14.79 -21.09 -14.77
C CYS A 307 14.14 -20.15 -13.76
N PHE A 308 12.90 -20.40 -13.33
CA PHE A 308 12.22 -19.59 -12.32
C PHE A 308 12.97 -19.59 -10.99
N GLN A 309 13.46 -20.76 -10.55
CA GLN A 309 14.28 -20.88 -9.35
C GLN A 309 15.58 -20.06 -9.47
N ASN A 310 16.28 -20.17 -10.60
CA ASN A 310 17.54 -19.47 -10.85
C ASN A 310 17.33 -17.94 -10.85
N VAL A 311 16.39 -17.45 -11.66
CA VAL A 311 16.05 -16.03 -11.79
C VAL A 311 15.66 -15.44 -10.42
N LEU A 312 14.83 -16.16 -9.67
CA LEU A 312 14.37 -15.74 -8.35
C LEU A 312 15.53 -15.61 -7.36
N VAL A 313 16.39 -16.63 -7.25
CA VAL A 313 17.54 -16.62 -6.33
C VAL A 313 18.51 -15.50 -6.67
N MET A 314 18.78 -15.28 -7.96
CA MET A 314 19.64 -14.19 -8.42
C MET A 314 19.09 -12.82 -8.04
N TYR A 315 17.81 -12.57 -8.28
CA TYR A 315 17.21 -11.29 -7.90
C TYR A 315 17.21 -11.05 -6.39
N ILE A 316 16.87 -12.06 -5.58
CA ILE A 316 16.91 -11.90 -4.11
C ILE A 316 18.32 -11.56 -3.65
N ARG A 317 19.34 -12.28 -4.14
CA ARG A 317 20.73 -12.06 -3.76
C ARG A 317 21.22 -10.66 -4.10
N ILE A 318 20.95 -10.19 -5.32
CA ILE A 318 21.38 -8.86 -5.79
C ILE A 318 20.64 -7.76 -5.02
N LEU A 319 19.33 -7.93 -4.77
CA LEU A 319 18.49 -6.86 -4.24
C LEU A 319 18.38 -6.83 -2.71
N ALA A 320 18.64 -7.93 -1.99
CA ALA A 320 18.45 -7.96 -0.54
C ALA A 320 19.32 -6.93 0.22
N PRO A 321 20.62 -6.74 -0.11
CA PRO A 321 21.43 -5.70 0.53
C PRO A 321 20.87 -4.29 0.24
N TYR A 322 20.50 -4.04 -1.01
CA TYR A 322 19.92 -2.76 -1.43
C TYR A 322 18.60 -2.48 -0.71
N ARG A 323 17.70 -3.47 -0.63
CA ARG A 323 16.43 -3.35 0.07
C ARG A 323 16.63 -3.13 1.57
N THR A 324 17.61 -3.80 2.19
CA THR A 324 17.94 -3.62 3.62
C THR A 324 18.35 -2.18 3.91
N LEU A 325 19.15 -1.58 3.03
CA LEU A 325 19.54 -0.17 3.11
C LEU A 325 18.31 0.74 3.01
N GLN A 326 17.44 0.51 2.01
CA GLN A 326 16.22 1.30 1.85
C GLN A 326 15.30 1.20 3.07
N GLU A 327 15.12 0.01 3.62
CA GLU A 327 14.29 -0.20 4.82
C GLU A 327 14.88 0.44 6.07
N LYS A 328 16.22 0.50 6.20
CA LYS A 328 16.88 1.22 7.29
C LYS A 328 16.57 2.72 7.20
N ILE A 329 16.76 3.33 6.03
CA ILE A 329 16.44 4.74 5.78
C ILE A 329 14.95 5.02 6.01
N ALA A 330 14.06 4.16 5.51
CA ALA A 330 12.63 4.29 5.70
C ALA A 330 12.21 4.25 7.19
N ARG A 331 12.85 3.42 8.01
CA ARG A 331 12.63 3.40 9.47
C ARG A 331 13.13 4.68 10.13
N GLU A 332 14.32 5.16 9.75
CA GLU A 332 14.88 6.41 10.27
C GLU A 332 13.97 7.61 9.97
N ILE A 333 13.44 7.73 8.74
CA ILE A 333 12.45 8.75 8.38
C ILE A 333 11.24 8.68 9.32
N LYS A 334 10.65 7.50 9.50
CA LYS A 334 9.47 7.31 10.36
C LYS A 334 9.73 7.71 11.81
N GLU A 335 10.90 7.39 12.35
CA GLU A 335 11.27 7.82 13.71
C GLU A 335 11.36 9.34 13.82
N ILE A 336 11.94 10.01 12.83
CA ILE A 336 12.04 11.48 12.82
C ILE A 336 10.68 12.15 12.60
N SER A 337 9.81 11.59 11.76
CA SER A 337 8.47 12.15 11.50
C SER A 337 7.59 12.19 12.76
N LYS A 338 7.72 11.22 13.68
CA LYS A 338 7.03 11.23 14.98
C LYS A 338 7.32 12.47 15.84
N MET A 339 8.40 13.20 15.55
CA MET A 339 8.84 14.33 16.36
C MET A 339 8.20 15.68 15.99
N GLY A 340 7.38 15.74 14.92
CA GLY A 340 6.57 16.93 14.62
C GLY A 340 6.54 17.37 13.16
N VAL A 341 6.55 16.44 12.19
CA VAL A 341 6.35 16.81 10.79
C VAL A 341 4.94 16.39 10.36
N ASN A 342 4.12 17.33 9.87
CA ASN A 342 2.82 17.07 9.23
C ASN A 342 3.07 16.29 7.93
N THR A 343 3.26 14.99 8.07
CA THR A 343 3.57 14.09 6.97
C THR A 343 2.35 13.18 6.76
N TRP A 344 1.84 13.23 5.54
CA TRP A 344 0.51 12.74 5.16
C TRP A 344 0.54 11.23 4.85
N GLY A 345 0.93 10.41 5.84
CA GLY A 345 0.81 8.96 5.79
C GLY A 345 1.64 8.26 4.69
N ILE A 346 2.73 8.89 4.24
CA ILE A 346 3.62 8.35 3.18
C ILE A 346 5.08 8.26 3.62
N GLU A 347 5.35 8.51 4.88
CA GLU A 347 6.69 8.56 5.47
C GLU A 347 7.39 7.21 5.33
N GLY A 348 8.58 7.21 4.75
CA GLY A 348 9.37 6.01 4.53
C GLY A 348 8.74 5.04 3.53
N LYS A 349 7.81 5.50 2.67
CA LYS A 349 7.27 4.66 1.60
C LYS A 349 8.34 4.45 0.54
N ILE A 350 8.70 3.20 0.30
CA ILE A 350 9.67 2.81 -0.72
C ILE A 350 8.94 2.55 -2.04
N HIS A 351 9.41 3.15 -3.15
CA HIS A 351 8.89 2.89 -4.49
C HIS A 351 10.01 2.96 -5.55
N GLY A 352 10.55 1.81 -5.91
CA GLY A 352 11.73 1.75 -6.78
C GLY A 352 12.96 2.26 -6.03
N CYS A 353 13.71 3.19 -6.62
CA CYS A 353 14.90 3.76 -5.99
C CYS A 353 14.62 4.85 -4.94
N ILE A 354 13.35 5.21 -4.75
CA ILE A 354 12.94 6.40 -4.01
C ILE A 354 12.25 5.99 -2.70
N ILE A 355 12.50 6.76 -1.65
CA ILE A 355 11.91 6.66 -0.32
C ILE A 355 11.27 8.02 -0.02
N ASP A 356 9.96 8.05 0.14
CA ASP A 356 9.22 9.28 0.36
C ASP A 356 9.41 9.79 1.80
N VAL A 357 9.67 11.09 1.94
CA VAL A 357 9.63 11.80 3.23
C VAL A 357 8.25 12.42 3.40
N ASP A 358 7.79 13.11 2.36
CA ASP A 358 6.41 13.51 2.15
C ASP A 358 6.07 13.39 0.65
N TYR A 359 5.03 14.09 0.19
CA TYR A 359 4.53 13.95 -1.18
C TYR A 359 5.47 14.58 -2.22
N TYR A 360 6.26 15.57 -1.82
CA TYR A 360 7.15 16.33 -2.69
C TYR A 360 8.64 16.16 -2.35
N HIS A 361 8.95 15.63 -1.18
CA HIS A 361 10.29 15.48 -0.65
C HIS A 361 10.65 14.01 -0.55
N HIS A 362 11.83 13.68 -1.08
CA HIS A 362 12.21 12.32 -1.36
C HIS A 362 13.69 12.09 -1.03
N ILE A 363 14.01 10.84 -0.70
CA ILE A 363 15.37 10.32 -0.62
C ILE A 363 15.52 9.27 -1.72
N MET A 364 16.47 9.46 -2.63
CA MET A 364 16.83 8.46 -3.63
C MET A 364 18.09 7.72 -3.18
N VAL A 365 18.09 6.39 -3.30
CA VAL A 365 19.30 5.58 -3.17
C VAL A 365 19.66 5.09 -4.57
N ASN A 366 20.77 5.57 -5.13
CA ASN A 366 21.26 5.09 -6.41
C ASN A 366 21.73 3.64 -6.23
N PRO A 367 21.17 2.69 -6.99
CA PRO A 367 21.47 1.30 -6.76
C PRO A 367 22.81 0.83 -7.37
N LEU A 368 23.46 1.66 -8.20
CA LEU A 368 24.75 1.34 -8.82
C LEU A 368 25.95 1.62 -7.89
N ASP A 369 25.90 2.75 -7.18
CA ASP A 369 27.00 3.24 -6.34
C ASP A 369 26.60 3.40 -4.86
N GLY A 370 25.33 3.14 -4.52
CA GLY A 370 24.80 3.31 -3.16
C GLY A 370 24.59 4.77 -2.75
N LYS A 371 24.81 5.74 -3.65
CA LYS A 371 24.72 7.16 -3.32
C LYS A 371 23.31 7.55 -2.88
N ILE A 372 23.22 8.16 -1.72
CA ILE A 372 21.97 8.75 -1.19
C ILE A 372 21.83 10.15 -1.80
N THR A 373 20.61 10.58 -2.12
CA THR A 373 20.33 11.93 -2.64
C THR A 373 19.02 12.42 -2.05
N PHE A 374 19.06 13.60 -1.43
CA PHE A 374 17.89 14.24 -0.82
C PHE A 374 17.37 15.28 -1.81
N TYR A 375 16.10 15.24 -2.16
CA TYR A 375 15.57 16.17 -3.16
C TYR A 375 14.08 16.47 -3.01
N TYR A 376 13.71 17.61 -3.58
CA TYR A 376 12.35 18.08 -3.75
C TYR A 376 11.94 18.00 -5.23
N SER A 377 10.71 17.57 -5.49
CA SER A 377 10.15 17.42 -6.83
C SER A 377 8.62 17.56 -6.83
N GLN A 378 8.10 18.65 -7.42
CA GLN A 378 6.65 18.80 -7.63
C GLN A 378 6.16 18.06 -8.87
N THR A 379 7.01 18.02 -9.89
CA THR A 379 6.68 17.46 -11.20
C THR A 379 7.79 16.50 -11.61
N TRP A 380 7.41 15.39 -12.23
CA TRP A 380 8.34 14.40 -12.75
C TRP A 380 9.46 15.04 -13.59
N GLY A 381 10.71 14.82 -13.18
CA GLY A 381 11.90 15.33 -13.86
C GLY A 381 12.35 16.71 -13.43
N GLN A 382 11.63 17.41 -12.55
CA GLN A 382 12.09 18.65 -11.89
C GLN A 382 12.63 18.33 -10.51
N VAL A 383 13.91 18.63 -10.25
CA VAL A 383 14.60 18.20 -9.04
C VAL A 383 15.41 19.35 -8.46
N GLN A 384 15.22 19.64 -7.17
CA GLN A 384 16.10 20.47 -6.36
C GLN A 384 16.78 19.57 -5.32
N THR A 385 18.10 19.46 -5.34
CA THR A 385 18.85 18.57 -4.44
C THR A 385 19.39 19.33 -3.23
N PHE A 386 19.37 18.68 -2.07
CA PHE A 386 19.82 19.25 -0.81
C PHE A 386 21.10 18.57 -0.32
N LYS A 387 21.95 19.34 0.36
CA LYS A 387 23.21 18.83 0.94
C LYS A 387 22.99 17.67 1.89
N ASN A 388 21.98 17.71 2.75
CA ASN A 388 21.72 16.64 3.70
C ASN A 388 20.22 16.61 4.05
N TYR A 389 19.83 15.64 4.86
CA TYR A 389 18.44 15.54 5.31
C TYR A 389 17.99 16.75 6.14
N PHE A 390 18.88 17.46 6.82
CA PHE A 390 18.53 18.69 7.55
C PHE A 390 18.10 19.80 6.62
N SER A 391 18.85 20.06 5.55
CA SER A 391 18.48 21.05 4.54
C SER A 391 17.13 20.71 3.89
N LEU A 392 16.84 19.41 3.70
CA LEU A 392 15.52 18.94 3.23
C LEU A 392 14.42 19.25 4.26
N LEU A 393 14.64 18.98 5.55
CA LEU A 393 13.69 19.29 6.63
C LEU A 393 13.47 20.80 6.80
N GLU A 394 14.50 21.63 6.65
CA GLU A 394 14.38 23.09 6.69
C GLU A 394 13.47 23.62 5.58
N HIS A 395 13.50 22.97 4.40
CA HIS A 395 12.62 23.26 3.28
C HIS A 395 11.18 22.78 3.54
N ILE A 396 10.99 21.55 4.03
CA ILE A 396 9.68 21.01 4.44
C ILE A 396 9.01 21.94 5.46
N ASN A 397 9.77 22.38 6.46
CA ASN A 397 9.30 23.22 7.56
C ASN A 397 9.26 24.71 7.22
N GLY A 398 9.43 25.10 5.95
CA GLY A 398 9.47 26.50 5.52
C GLY A 398 8.21 27.30 5.86
N GLY A 399 7.07 26.64 6.00
CA GLY A 399 5.79 27.26 6.38
C GLY A 399 5.55 27.43 7.88
N LEU A 400 6.41 26.89 8.75
CA LEU A 400 6.24 26.98 10.21
C LEU A 400 6.75 28.33 10.76
N PRO A 401 6.17 28.86 11.85
CA PRO A 401 6.73 29.99 12.58
C PRO A 401 8.19 29.75 13.00
N GLU A 402 9.06 30.73 12.79
CA GLU A 402 10.52 30.61 12.94
C GLU A 402 10.96 29.99 14.28
N LYS A 403 10.31 30.35 15.39
CA LYS A 403 10.60 29.80 16.72
C LYS A 403 10.27 28.30 16.82
N GLN A 404 9.15 27.88 16.26
CA GLN A 404 8.73 26.48 16.25
C GLN A 404 9.62 25.66 15.31
N LYS A 405 9.92 26.21 14.13
CA LYS A 405 10.87 25.65 13.16
C LYS A 405 12.20 25.34 13.83
N ARG A 406 12.82 26.33 14.50
CA ARG A 406 14.13 26.14 15.17
C ARG A 406 14.10 25.04 16.22
N LEU A 407 13.11 25.06 17.13
CA LEU A 407 12.99 24.07 18.20
C LEU A 407 12.85 22.65 17.65
N LEU A 408 12.02 22.47 16.62
CA LEU A 408 11.82 21.18 15.97
C LEU A 408 13.10 20.68 15.30
N LEU A 409 13.77 21.56 14.54
CA LEU A 409 15.03 21.24 13.87
C LEU A 409 16.16 20.90 14.85
N GLU A 410 16.27 21.59 15.97
CA GLU A 410 17.25 21.28 17.02
C GLU A 410 17.00 19.89 17.62
N LYS A 411 15.74 19.57 17.92
CA LYS A 411 15.34 18.25 18.43
C LYS A 411 15.68 17.13 17.45
N GLN A 412 15.37 17.34 16.17
CA GLN A 412 15.67 16.38 15.10
C GLN A 412 17.18 16.23 14.86
N LYS A 413 17.95 17.34 14.90
CA LYS A 413 19.43 17.34 14.83
C LYS A 413 20.05 16.54 15.96
N GLN A 414 19.54 16.70 17.19
CA GLN A 414 20.03 15.96 18.34
C GLN A 414 19.77 14.45 18.19
N GLU A 415 18.57 14.06 17.77
CA GLU A 415 18.19 12.66 17.56
C GLU A 415 19.06 11.99 16.49
N LEU A 416 19.25 12.67 15.37
CA LEU A 416 20.03 12.18 14.24
C LEU A 416 21.52 12.00 14.59
N THR A 417 22.08 12.93 15.36
CA THR A 417 23.47 12.89 15.78
C THR A 417 23.73 11.81 16.84
N THR A 418 22.80 11.63 17.77
CA THR A 418 22.97 10.64 18.86
C THR A 418 22.80 9.20 18.40
N LYS A 419 22.01 8.95 17.35
CA LYS A 419 21.73 7.60 16.84
C LYS A 419 22.56 7.16 15.63
N ASP A 420 23.48 8.01 15.15
CA ASP A 420 24.33 7.73 13.98
C ASP A 420 23.52 7.18 12.78
N MET A 421 22.44 7.89 12.46
CA MET A 421 21.49 7.47 11.43
C MET A 421 22.09 7.67 10.02
N LEU A 422 21.76 6.79 9.06
CA LEU A 422 22.24 6.91 7.67
C LEU A 422 21.79 8.20 6.99
N ILE A 423 20.62 8.72 7.35
CA ILE A 423 20.12 9.99 6.79
C ILE A 423 20.94 11.23 7.23
N SER A 424 21.93 11.06 8.12
CA SER A 424 22.87 12.13 8.49
C SER A 424 23.97 12.41 7.46
N VAL A 425 24.14 11.54 6.45
CA VAL A 425 25.20 11.70 5.43
C VAL A 425 25.01 12.95 4.56
N GLU A 426 26.12 13.55 4.12
CA GLU A 426 26.10 14.70 3.21
C GLU A 426 26.24 14.28 1.74
N ASN A 427 25.41 14.88 0.90
CA ASN A 427 25.52 14.90 -0.55
C ASN A 427 26.55 15.92 -1.00
N ILE A 428 27.50 15.46 -1.79
CA ILE A 428 28.54 16.32 -2.38
C ILE A 428 27.96 17.19 -3.53
N ASN A 429 26.84 16.79 -4.13
CA ASN A 429 26.25 17.45 -5.31
C ASN A 429 24.91 18.14 -4.98
N GLU A 430 24.96 19.18 -4.13
CA GLU A 430 23.82 20.06 -3.86
C GLU A 430 23.52 20.97 -5.06
N SER A 431 22.23 21.27 -5.27
CA SER A 431 21.78 22.21 -6.29
C SER A 431 20.66 23.05 -5.70
N PRO A 432 20.92 24.33 -5.38
CA PRO A 432 19.91 25.20 -4.77
C PRO A 432 18.76 25.52 -5.73
N GLU A 433 18.97 25.39 -7.04
CA GLU A 433 17.97 25.60 -8.08
C GLU A 433 17.31 24.30 -8.55
N VAL A 434 16.03 24.38 -8.90
CA VAL A 434 15.27 23.30 -9.55
C VAL A 434 15.81 23.08 -10.96
N LYS A 435 16.26 21.86 -11.24
CA LYS A 435 16.79 21.46 -12.56
C LYS A 435 15.91 20.42 -13.22
N HIS A 436 15.87 20.46 -14.55
CA HIS A 436 15.28 19.41 -15.36
C HIS A 436 16.29 18.30 -15.65
N ILE A 437 15.96 17.07 -15.27
CA ILE A 437 16.79 15.89 -15.53
C ILE A 437 16.25 15.06 -16.70
N GLN A 438 17.15 14.48 -17.48
CA GLN A 438 16.78 13.53 -18.53
C GLN A 438 16.44 12.17 -17.92
N LEU A 439 15.15 11.85 -17.85
CA LEU A 439 14.65 10.64 -17.18
C LEU A 439 15.26 9.33 -17.71
N ARG A 440 15.39 9.19 -19.04
CA ARG A 440 15.90 7.96 -19.69
C ARG A 440 17.34 7.62 -19.30
N ASN A 441 18.16 8.63 -19.02
CA ASN A 441 19.59 8.49 -18.71
C ASN A 441 19.87 8.71 -17.22
N SER A 442 18.85 8.59 -16.37
CA SER A 442 18.95 8.79 -14.92
C SER A 442 18.49 7.56 -14.16
N VAL A 443 18.72 7.52 -12.84
CA VAL A 443 18.25 6.45 -11.95
C VAL A 443 16.74 6.18 -12.08
N TYR A 444 15.95 7.16 -12.55
CA TYR A 444 14.53 6.99 -12.84
C TYR A 444 14.24 5.88 -13.87
N SER A 445 15.13 5.64 -14.84
CA SER A 445 14.93 4.58 -15.84
C SER A 445 14.95 3.19 -15.21
N TYR A 446 15.83 2.96 -14.24
CA TYR A 446 15.97 1.70 -13.51
C TYR A 446 14.94 1.56 -12.38
N SER A 447 14.50 2.68 -11.80
CA SER A 447 13.57 2.72 -10.66
C SER A 447 12.26 1.98 -10.94
N TYR A 448 11.73 2.05 -12.17
CA TYR A 448 10.54 1.30 -12.54
C TYR A 448 10.75 -0.22 -12.45
N THR A 449 11.85 -0.73 -13.01
CA THR A 449 12.18 -2.16 -12.96
C THR A 449 12.45 -2.61 -11.51
N ILE A 450 13.16 -1.80 -10.72
CA ILE A 450 13.38 -2.08 -9.28
C ILE A 450 12.06 -2.15 -8.53
N LYS A 451 11.12 -1.23 -8.80
CA LYS A 451 9.79 -1.25 -8.20
C LYS A 451 9.04 -2.55 -8.49
N GLN A 452 9.24 -3.13 -9.67
CA GLN A 452 8.65 -4.40 -10.02
C GLN A 452 9.32 -5.57 -9.28
N LEU A 453 10.65 -5.54 -9.13
CA LEU A 453 11.42 -6.54 -8.40
C LEU A 453 11.27 -6.43 -6.86
N GLN A 454 10.98 -5.25 -6.32
CA GLN A 454 10.71 -5.04 -4.88
C GLN A 454 9.55 -5.88 -4.35
N ARG A 455 8.64 -6.30 -5.23
CA ARG A 455 7.55 -7.23 -4.89
C ARG A 455 8.02 -8.59 -4.42
N LEU A 456 9.27 -8.98 -4.71
CA LEU A 456 9.89 -10.13 -4.07
C LEU A 456 9.95 -9.96 -2.54
N PHE A 457 10.16 -8.75 -2.05
CA PHE A 457 10.20 -8.44 -0.62
C PHE A 457 8.82 -8.04 -0.09
N ASP A 458 8.04 -7.29 -0.87
CA ASP A 458 6.76 -6.76 -0.40
C ASP A 458 5.62 -7.79 -0.46
N SER A 459 5.56 -8.63 -1.49
CA SER A 459 4.43 -9.55 -1.74
C SER A 459 4.84 -10.98 -2.07
N ASN A 460 6.15 -11.28 -2.08
CA ASN A 460 6.77 -12.54 -2.49
C ASN A 460 6.46 -12.93 -3.95
N ILE A 461 6.35 -11.96 -4.86
CA ILE A 461 5.95 -12.19 -6.26
C ILE A 461 7.05 -11.78 -7.22
N LEU A 462 7.39 -12.67 -8.15
CA LEU A 462 8.22 -12.36 -9.30
C LEU A 462 7.37 -11.76 -10.42
N ARG A 463 7.71 -10.53 -10.84
CA ARG A 463 7.05 -9.80 -11.94
C ARG A 463 8.01 -9.24 -12.97
N GLU A 464 9.30 -9.50 -12.83
CA GLU A 464 10.26 -9.20 -13.89
C GLU A 464 11.06 -10.43 -14.22
N TRP A 465 11.53 -10.45 -15.46
CA TRP A 465 12.25 -11.57 -16.00
C TRP A 465 13.35 -11.05 -16.92
N ASN A 466 14.59 -11.33 -16.56
CA ASN A 466 15.75 -11.08 -17.38
C ASN A 466 16.34 -12.44 -17.77
N SER A 467 16.34 -12.71 -19.07
CA SER A 467 16.73 -13.99 -19.63
C SER A 467 18.19 -14.35 -19.42
N GLN A 468 19.07 -13.38 -19.13
CA GLN A 468 20.47 -13.68 -18.85
C GLN A 468 20.62 -14.61 -17.64
N TRP A 469 19.71 -14.52 -16.67
CA TRP A 469 19.73 -15.35 -15.47
C TRP A 469 19.12 -16.74 -15.66
N GLU A 470 18.61 -17.07 -16.86
CA GLU A 470 18.01 -18.39 -17.15
C GLU A 470 19.02 -19.53 -17.09
N ASN A 471 20.24 -19.27 -17.59
CA ASN A 471 21.30 -20.27 -17.80
C ASN A 471 22.57 -20.00 -17.00
N GLU A 472 22.62 -18.97 -16.18
CA GLU A 472 23.80 -18.67 -15.37
C GLU A 472 24.01 -19.76 -14.32
N ALA A 473 24.91 -20.69 -14.65
CA ALA A 473 25.50 -21.60 -13.68
C ALA A 473 26.39 -20.78 -12.74
N PHE A 474 26.10 -20.92 -11.45
CA PHE A 474 26.80 -20.28 -10.34
C PHE A 474 28.33 -20.30 -10.50
N ILE A 475 28.94 -19.15 -10.74
CA ILE A 475 30.37 -18.91 -10.47
C ILE A 475 30.43 -17.79 -9.44
N ALA A 476 30.65 -18.16 -8.18
CA ALA A 476 30.92 -17.22 -7.09
C ALA A 476 32.27 -16.54 -7.32
N ASN A 477 32.26 -15.41 -8.00
CA ASN A 477 33.30 -14.40 -7.85
C ASN A 477 32.60 -13.08 -7.56
N GLY A 478 32.87 -12.52 -6.38
CA GLY A 478 32.15 -11.37 -5.86
C GLY A 478 32.39 -10.11 -6.69
N MET A 479 31.35 -9.63 -7.36
CA MET A 479 31.26 -8.26 -7.87
C MET A 479 29.77 -7.85 -7.91
N ILE A 480 29.31 -7.10 -6.90
CA ILE A 480 27.90 -6.66 -6.78
C ILE A 480 27.54 -5.61 -7.85
N ILE A 481 28.51 -4.81 -8.32
CA ILE A 481 28.27 -3.69 -9.25
C ILE A 481 28.01 -4.20 -10.68
N ASP A 482 28.84 -5.13 -11.18
CA ASP A 482 28.69 -5.69 -12.53
C ASP A 482 27.39 -6.46 -12.71
N GLU A 483 26.95 -7.20 -11.68
CA GLU A 483 25.69 -7.94 -11.68
C GLU A 483 24.48 -6.99 -11.67
N PHE A 484 24.58 -5.85 -10.97
CA PHE A 484 23.52 -4.83 -10.95
C PHE A 484 23.41 -4.13 -12.30
N GLU A 485 24.51 -3.70 -12.93
CA GLU A 485 24.48 -3.12 -14.28
C GLU A 485 23.93 -4.10 -15.31
N LYS A 486 24.34 -5.37 -15.24
CA LYS A 486 23.79 -6.44 -16.10
C LYS A 486 22.29 -6.57 -15.92
N MET A 487 21.74 -6.42 -14.71
CA MET A 487 20.30 -6.56 -14.46
C MET A 487 19.43 -5.60 -15.30
N PHE A 488 19.96 -4.44 -15.70
CA PHE A 488 19.23 -3.39 -16.45
C PHE A 488 19.74 -3.14 -17.87
N LYS A 489 20.79 -3.84 -18.30
CA LYS A 489 21.17 -3.96 -19.71
C LYS A 489 20.40 -5.13 -20.31
#